data_AF-A0A8T4T8Q4-F1
#
_entry.id   AF-A0A8T4T8Q4-F1
#
_cell.length_a   1.000
_cell.length_b   1.000
_cell.length_c   1.000
_cell.angle_alpha   90.00
_cell.angle_beta   90.00
_cell.angle_gamma   90.00
#
_symmetry.space_group_name_H-M   'P 1'
#
loop_
_entity.id
_entity.type
_entity.pdbx_description
1 polymer ?
#
loop_
_entity_poly.entity_id
_entity_poly.type
_entity_poly.pdbx_seq_one_letter_code
_entity_poly.pdbx_strand_id
1 'polypeptide(L)'
;MTHKFIEDFATADIAFEASGKDLNELFNSSAEALFEILASTKKIGKSLKKTIKLSNENIEKLLYDFLSEILFHKDQDFMIFNSCKIEINKSENRFNLEATLYGEKINPKKT
;
A
#
# COMPACT_ATOMS: atom_id res chain seq x y z
N MET A 1 -3.28 6.67 -12.63
CA MET A 1 -2.43 7.00 -11.47
C MET A 1 -2.95 8.31 -10.93
N THR A 2 -3.46 8.31 -9.71
CA THR A 2 -4.17 9.46 -9.11
C THR A 2 -3.53 9.84 -7.78
N HIS A 3 -2.20 9.71 -7.70
CA HIS A 3 -1.38 10.14 -6.57
C HIS A 3 -0.26 11.08 -7.01
N LYS A 4 0.21 11.92 -6.09
CA LYS A 4 1.25 12.95 -6.31
C LYS A 4 2.10 13.15 -5.06
N PHE A 5 3.42 13.23 -5.21
CA PHE A 5 4.36 13.59 -4.13
C PHE A 5 4.42 15.11 -3.90
N ILE A 6 4.61 15.52 -2.65
CA ILE A 6 4.65 16.93 -2.22
C ILE A 6 6.08 17.25 -1.74
N GLU A 7 6.87 17.87 -2.60
CA GLU A 7 8.33 18.04 -2.42
C GLU A 7 8.73 19.04 -1.32
N ASP A 8 7.82 19.92 -0.88
CA ASP A 8 8.11 21.00 0.09
C ASP A 8 7.44 20.82 1.47
N PHE A 9 6.85 19.65 1.75
CA PHE A 9 6.14 19.44 3.01
C PHE A 9 7.07 19.03 4.16
N ALA A 10 8.09 18.23 3.88
CA ALA A 10 9.04 17.74 4.89
C ALA A 10 10.41 17.48 4.26
N THR A 11 11.48 17.77 5.01
CA THR A 11 12.87 17.63 4.54
C THR A 11 13.46 16.23 4.73
N ALA A 12 12.84 15.42 5.59
CA ALA A 12 13.26 14.05 5.89
C ALA A 12 12.17 13.00 5.62
N ASP A 13 10.93 13.43 5.43
CA ASP A 13 9.78 12.57 5.16
C ASP A 13 9.25 12.84 3.75
N ILE A 14 8.56 11.86 3.18
CA ILE A 14 7.86 12.01 1.90
C ILE A 14 6.38 12.14 2.18
N ALA A 15 5.80 13.28 1.80
CA ALA A 15 4.36 13.44 1.76
C ALA A 15 3.83 13.11 0.36
N PHE A 16 2.68 12.43 0.31
CA PHE A 16 1.95 12.19 -0.93
C PHE A 16 0.46 12.43 -0.73
N GLU A 17 -0.20 12.85 -1.79
CA GLU A 17 -1.65 12.88 -1.92
C GLU A 17 -2.07 11.70 -2.80
N ALA A 18 -3.11 10.97 -2.42
CA ALA A 18 -3.71 9.90 -3.22
C ALA A 18 -5.22 10.10 -3.26
N SER A 19 -5.83 9.77 -4.39
CA SER A 19 -7.26 9.92 -4.62
C SER A 19 -7.83 8.74 -5.42
N GLY A 20 -9.15 8.55 -5.34
CA GLY A 20 -9.86 7.50 -6.06
C GLY A 20 -11.34 7.82 -6.13
N LYS A 21 -12.06 7.19 -7.06
CA LYS A 21 -13.52 7.38 -7.22
C LYS A 21 -14.32 6.74 -6.09
N ASP A 22 -13.73 5.76 -5.43
CA ASP A 22 -14.26 5.08 -4.26
C ASP A 22 -13.12 4.71 -3.29
N LEU A 23 -13.48 4.08 -2.16
CA LEU A 23 -12.52 3.67 -1.14
C LEU A 23 -11.53 2.62 -1.66
N ASN A 24 -11.94 1.73 -2.56
CA ASN A 24 -11.06 0.70 -3.10
C ASN A 24 -9.96 1.35 -3.95
N GLU A 25 -10.33 2.28 -4.83
CA GLU A 25 -9.39 3.03 -5.68
C GLU A 25 -8.49 3.96 -4.85
N LEU A 26 -9.03 4.58 -3.80
CA LEU A 26 -8.26 5.43 -2.89
C LEU A 26 -7.17 4.62 -2.17
N PHE A 27 -7.53 3.50 -1.55
CA PHE A 27 -6.56 2.64 -0.86
C PHE A 27 -5.55 2.04 -1.83
N ASN A 28 -5.98 1.71 -3.05
CA ASN A 28 -5.10 1.17 -4.08
C ASN A 28 -4.07 2.23 -4.51
N SER A 29 -4.52 3.46 -4.73
CA SER A 29 -3.62 4.57 -5.10
C SER A 29 -2.65 4.93 -3.97
N SER A 30 -3.09 4.86 -2.71
CA SER A 30 -2.21 5.04 -1.55
C SER A 30 -1.14 3.96 -1.44
N ALA A 31 -1.50 2.70 -1.70
CA ALA A 31 -0.53 1.60 -1.74
C ALA A 31 0.46 1.75 -2.90
N GLU A 32 -0.01 2.13 -4.09
CA GLU A 32 0.85 2.40 -5.25
C GLU A 32 1.87 3.50 -4.96
N ALA A 33 1.44 4.61 -4.34
CA ALA A 33 2.34 5.68 -3.91
C ALA A 33 3.40 5.16 -2.93
N LEU A 34 3.01 4.36 -1.94
CA LEU A 34 3.93 3.77 -0.98
C LEU A 34 4.93 2.81 -1.65
N PHE A 35 4.49 2.01 -2.62
CA PHE A 35 5.39 1.13 -3.37
C PHE A 35 6.46 1.90 -4.15
N GLU A 36 6.09 3.02 -4.78
CA GLU A 36 7.01 3.89 -5.50
C GLU A 36 8.02 4.59 -4.57
N ILE A 37 7.62 4.94 -3.36
CA ILE A 37 8.52 5.45 -2.32
C ILE A 37 9.55 4.38 -1.91
N LEU A 38 9.09 3.15 -1.70
CA LEU A 38 9.93 2.09 -1.14
C LEU A 38 10.91 1.50 -2.17
N ALA A 39 10.52 1.43 -3.46
CA ALA A 39 11.36 0.85 -4.50
C ALA A 39 10.94 1.26 -5.92
N SER A 40 11.85 1.09 -6.89
CA SER A 40 11.52 1.23 -8.31
C SER A 40 10.60 0.09 -8.78
N THR A 41 9.28 0.34 -8.74
CA THR A 41 8.23 -0.65 -9.01
C THR A 41 8.34 -1.35 -10.37
N LYS A 42 8.92 -0.68 -11.39
CA LYS A 42 9.13 -1.22 -12.74
C LYS A 42 10.05 -2.44 -12.79
N LYS A 43 10.92 -2.62 -11.80
CA LYS A 43 11.88 -3.75 -11.74
C LYS A 43 11.38 -4.93 -10.91
N ILE A 44 10.26 -4.75 -10.21
CA ILE A 44 9.73 -5.71 -9.24
C ILE A 44 8.93 -6.79 -9.97
N GLY A 45 9.23 -8.07 -9.72
CA GLY A 45 8.44 -9.20 -10.19
C GLY A 45 7.11 -9.38 -9.44
N LYS A 46 6.21 -10.25 -9.95
CA LYS A 46 4.96 -10.65 -9.27
C LYS A 46 4.97 -12.12 -8.83
N SER A 47 6.15 -12.62 -8.44
CA SER A 47 6.37 -14.03 -8.12
C SER A 47 5.76 -14.45 -6.79
N LEU A 48 5.47 -13.49 -5.91
CA LEU A 48 4.89 -13.71 -4.60
C LEU A 48 3.58 -12.96 -4.43
N LYS A 49 2.68 -13.58 -3.67
CA LYS A 49 1.36 -13.04 -3.30
C LYS A 49 1.25 -13.00 -1.78
N LYS A 50 0.80 -11.87 -1.23
CA LYS A 50 0.43 -11.73 0.18
C LYS A 50 -1.02 -11.26 0.28
N THR A 51 -1.77 -11.84 1.20
CA THR A 51 -3.14 -11.39 1.50
C THR A 51 -3.16 -10.76 2.89
N ILE A 52 -3.71 -9.55 2.96
CA ILE A 52 -3.93 -8.79 4.19
C ILE A 52 -5.44 -8.70 4.40
N LYS A 53 -5.90 -9.04 5.60
CA LYS A 53 -7.30 -8.89 6.00
C LYS A 53 -7.34 -8.06 7.28
N LEU A 54 -8.00 -6.91 7.22
CA LEU A 54 -8.08 -5.96 8.33
C LEU A 54 -9.54 -5.53 8.52
N SER A 55 -9.89 -5.13 9.74
CA SER A 55 -11.17 -4.49 9.99
C SER A 55 -11.01 -3.35 10.99
N ASN A 56 -11.72 -2.25 10.76
CA ASN A 56 -11.72 -1.10 11.66
C ASN A 56 -13.07 -0.38 11.61
N GLU A 57 -13.44 0.29 12.70
CA GLU A 57 -14.65 1.14 12.76
C GLU A 57 -14.41 2.50 12.09
N ASN A 58 -13.15 2.90 11.96
CA ASN A 58 -12.74 4.16 11.35
C ASN A 58 -11.92 3.90 10.07
N ILE A 59 -12.30 4.54 8.97
CA ILE A 59 -11.69 4.34 7.65
C ILE A 59 -10.25 4.89 7.57
N GLU A 60 -9.95 5.99 8.26
CA GLU A 60 -8.61 6.57 8.30
C GLU A 60 -7.65 5.65 9.06
N LYS A 61 -8.11 5.07 10.18
CA LYS A 61 -7.35 4.06 10.91
C LYS A 61 -7.15 2.80 10.07
N LEU A 62 -8.17 2.36 9.32
CA LEU A 62 -8.02 1.22 8.42
C LEU A 62 -6.95 1.47 7.35
N LEU A 63 -6.88 2.68 6.80
CA LEU A 63 -5.84 3.07 5.84
C LEU A 63 -4.45 3.06 6.49
N TYR A 64 -4.34 3.64 7.68
CA TYR A 64 -3.10 3.64 8.45
C TYR A 64 -2.62 2.20 8.70
N ASP A 65 -3.47 1.35 9.28
CA ASP A 65 -3.16 -0.05 9.59
C ASP A 65 -2.73 -0.80 8.32
N PHE A 66 -3.41 -0.56 7.19
CA PHE A 66 -3.08 -1.19 5.91
C PHE A 66 -1.71 -0.77 5.36
N LEU A 67 -1.38 0.52 5.36
CA LEU A 67 -0.07 1.01 4.93
C LEU A 67 1.05 0.55 5.88
N SER A 68 0.76 0.47 7.18
CA SER A 68 1.67 -0.08 8.18
C SER A 68 1.97 -1.56 7.96
N GLU A 69 0.97 -2.38 7.60
CA GLU A 69 1.18 -3.80 7.25
C GLU A 69 2.09 -3.97 6.01
N ILE A 70 1.96 -3.10 5.01
CA ILE A 70 2.86 -3.09 3.85
C ILE A 70 4.31 -2.84 4.29
N LEU A 71 4.53 -1.83 5.14
CA LEU A 71 5.85 -1.51 5.69
C LEU A 71 6.40 -2.66 6.54
N PHE A 72 5.56 -3.26 7.38
CA PHE A 72 5.92 -4.41 8.20
C PHE A 72 6.43 -5.58 7.33
N HIS A 73 5.76 -5.92 6.24
CA HIS A 73 6.24 -6.96 5.32
C HIS A 73 7.55 -6.59 4.62
N LYS A 74 7.77 -5.31 4.35
CA LYS A 74 9.05 -4.84 3.79
C LYS A 74 10.19 -4.99 4.79
N ASP A 75 9.97 -4.69 6.07
CA ASP A 75 11.02 -4.73 7.10
C ASP A 75 11.25 -6.13 7.68
N GLN A 76 10.18 -6.89 7.91
CA GLN A 76 10.24 -8.21 8.54
C GLN A 76 10.44 -9.34 7.52
N ASP A 77 9.66 -9.33 6.43
CA ASP A 77 9.66 -10.43 5.44
C ASP A 77 10.60 -10.13 4.25
N PHE A 78 11.22 -8.94 4.22
CA PHE A 78 12.00 -8.40 3.10
C PHE A 78 11.23 -8.48 1.79
N MET A 79 9.94 -8.10 1.79
CA MET A 79 9.09 -8.13 0.59
C MET A 79 8.80 -6.72 0.08
N ILE A 80 8.90 -6.53 -1.23
CA ILE A 80 8.49 -5.32 -1.92
C ILE A 80 7.40 -5.65 -2.93
N PHE A 81 6.46 -4.73 -3.10
CA PHE A 81 5.26 -4.93 -3.91
C PHE A 81 5.21 -3.91 -5.04
N ASN A 82 4.48 -4.23 -6.10
CA ASN A 82 4.30 -3.34 -7.26
C ASN A 82 2.85 -3.18 -7.69
N SER A 83 1.94 -3.95 -7.10
CA SER A 83 0.52 -3.91 -7.43
C SER A 83 -0.27 -4.58 -6.33
N CYS A 84 -1.50 -4.11 -6.16
CA CYS A 84 -2.45 -4.74 -5.28
C CYS A 84 -3.85 -4.79 -5.90
N LYS A 85 -4.70 -5.61 -5.28
CA LYS A 85 -6.15 -5.60 -5.47
C LYS A 85 -6.78 -5.43 -4.11
N ILE A 86 -7.70 -4.50 -3.99
CA ILE A 86 -8.30 -4.12 -2.72
C ILE A 86 -9.82 -4.21 -2.84
N GLU A 87 -10.43 -4.88 -1.87
CA GLU A 87 -11.87 -4.90 -1.68
C GLU A 87 -12.17 -4.45 -0.26
N ILE A 88 -12.93 -3.35 -0.15
CA ILE A 88 -13.40 -2.79 1.11
C ILE A 88 -14.91 -2.91 1.13
N ASN A 89 -15.42 -3.61 2.14
CA ASN A 89 -16.83 -3.76 2.37
C ASN A 89 -17.19 -3.15 3.73
N LYS A 90 -18.30 -2.42 3.78
CA LYS A 90 -18.87 -1.95 5.05
C LYS A 90 -19.91 -2.96 5.52
N SER A 91 -19.74 -3.48 6.72
CA SER A 91 -20.69 -4.39 7.36
C SER A 91 -21.02 -3.86 8.74
N GLU A 92 -22.30 -3.59 8.98
CA GLU A 92 -22.77 -2.93 10.20
C GLU A 92 -22.04 -1.59 10.44
N ASN A 93 -21.25 -1.51 11.51
CA ASN A 93 -20.47 -0.34 11.92
C ASN A 93 -18.97 -0.48 11.66
N ARG A 94 -18.54 -1.45 10.82
CA ARG A 94 -17.12 -1.70 10.55
C ARG A 94 -16.83 -1.73 9.05
N PHE A 95 -15.62 -1.32 8.70
CA PHE A 95 -15.02 -1.48 7.39
C PHE A 95 -14.12 -2.69 7.41
N ASN A 96 -14.28 -3.58 6.44
CA ASN A 96 -13.49 -4.79 6.27
C ASN A 96 -12.70 -4.67 4.98
N LEU A 97 -11.38 -4.73 5.07
CA LEU A 97 -10.47 -4.71 3.94
C LEU A 97 -9.93 -6.12 3.69
N GLU A 98 -10.01 -6.57 2.45
CA GLU A 98 -9.24 -7.68 1.92
C GLU A 98 -8.36 -7.16 0.78
N ALA A 99 -7.04 -7.15 1.02
CA ALA A 99 -6.06 -6.74 0.04
C ALA A 99 -5.20 -7.93 -0.38
N THR A 100 -5.01 -8.08 -1.68
CA THR A 100 -4.02 -9.00 -2.26
C THR A 100 -2.88 -8.19 -2.87
N LEU A 101 -1.69 -8.30 -2.29
CA LEU A 101 -0.46 -7.66 -2.76
C LEU A 101 0.35 -8.63 -3.62
N TYR A 102 0.96 -8.13 -4.69
CA TYR A 102 1.85 -8.87 -5.57
C TYR A 102 3.23 -8.22 -5.60
N GLY A 103 4.26 -9.05 -5.51
CA GLY A 103 5.63 -8.57 -5.39
C GLY A 103 6.66 -9.67 -5.42
N GLU A 104 7.83 -9.39 -4.86
CA GLU A 104 8.91 -10.34 -4.68
C GLU A 104 9.72 -10.04 -3.42
N LYS A 105 10.65 -10.93 -3.06
CA LYS A 105 11.61 -10.64 -1.99
C LYS A 105 12.68 -9.68 -2.50
N ILE A 106 13.08 -8.74 -1.64
CA ILE A 106 14.19 -7.83 -1.88
C ILE A 106 15.43 -8.66 -2.20
N ASN A 107 15.98 -8.41 -3.39
CA ASN A 107 17.27 -8.94 -3.78
C ASN A 107 18.24 -7.75 -3.91
N PRO A 108 19.24 -7.64 -3.01
CA PRO A 108 20.19 -6.52 -2.99
C PRO A 108 20.95 -6.30 -4.30
N LYS A 109 20.96 -7.29 -5.21
CA LYS A 109 21.63 -7.20 -6.52
C LYS A 109 20.76 -6.58 -7.62
N LYS A 110 19.47 -6.32 -7.39
CA LYS A 110 18.52 -5.82 -8.40
C LYS A 110 17.89 -4.46 -8.09
N THR A 111 17.94 -4.02 -6.85
CA THR A 111 17.44 -2.72 -6.37
C THR A 111 18.41 -1.60 -6.73
#